data_AF-A0A812IVE9-F1
#
_entry.id   AF-A0A812IVE9-F1
#
_cell.length_a   1.000
_cell.length_b   1.000
_cell.length_c   1.000
_cell.angle_alpha   90.00
_cell.angle_beta   90.00
_cell.angle_gamma   90.00
#
_symmetry.space_group_name_H-M   'P 1'
#
loop_
_entity.id
_entity.type
_entity.pdbx_description
1 polymer ?
#
loop_
_entity_poly.entity_id
_entity_poly.type
_entity_poly.pdbx_seq_one_letter_code
_entity_poly.pdbx_strand_id
1 'polypeptide(L)'
;MASRDSDIVQFCCQLYYAQEGESPLSIDIMRLGSMRGRLSVKYHTVDASALAGREYEACSGELIFEHGEDHKEIQVEINDDDNWSPSTEFKIVLTHPQNCRLGQDLQYCRVKIIDDDAFPGNNHREEILKGEDAIWNISGFSLFFEFFRLNFISEGMGYRTVLTVMFDQLKNAYLLLTLMMKTYLINVVLDTRTSEDRLILPDRRTCAIVIGILYIAPLTILHVWDYYKLSLDVQGRTKMFIQTTLFRKYLNYSEKSRRSMTPAQMNHAITQESTDVASAYAAVLEIVQMGGRIVLMVCFTMWQDPACWWVVALMPTLMVLFGIIRGDAMSKVTRISGAVREQVVAFVSESCDKYSLIAEYSRRPVMSEIFEKKANLARLSVIPEQQVALNNNYFPQWLGPTFIGAYIALFAESVLDGSTSMGVFLAIISVISDMTNDFEGIFIELMSINTRIDSLKVLTHFFNMESELPILRELNLRNRALTLEARQEARKLPEPPPETGLLRTDLMEMKVEGLSFGYKKD
;
A
#
# COMPACT_ATOMS: atom_id res chain seq x y z
N MET A 1 43.70 -35.29 -8.24
CA MET A 1 42.94 -35.95 -9.32
C MET A 1 41.64 -36.45 -8.73
N ALA A 2 40.58 -35.64 -8.79
CA ALA A 2 39.26 -36.02 -8.29
C ALA A 2 38.65 -37.06 -9.24
N SER A 3 38.20 -38.21 -8.72
CA SER A 3 37.65 -39.28 -9.55
C SER A 3 36.51 -38.74 -10.43
N ARG A 4 36.57 -39.05 -11.73
CA ARG A 4 35.50 -38.83 -12.72
C ARG A 4 34.31 -39.78 -12.51
N ASP A 5 34.40 -40.69 -11.53
CA ASP A 5 33.41 -41.74 -11.26
C ASP A 5 32.37 -41.39 -10.18
N SER A 6 32.39 -40.19 -9.61
CA SER A 6 31.37 -39.79 -8.63
C SER A 6 30.14 -39.23 -9.32
N ASP A 7 28.98 -39.86 -9.09
CA ASP A 7 27.70 -39.37 -9.59
C ASP A 7 27.39 -37.97 -9.05
N ILE A 8 26.72 -37.16 -9.87
CA ILE A 8 26.32 -35.79 -9.57
C ILE A 8 24.82 -35.77 -9.30
N VAL A 9 24.39 -35.17 -8.19
CA VAL A 9 22.97 -34.95 -7.88
C VAL A 9 22.66 -33.46 -7.94
N GLN A 10 21.60 -33.09 -8.64
CA GLN A 10 21.22 -31.69 -8.87
C GLN A 10 19.73 -31.55 -9.17
N PHE A 11 19.19 -30.33 -9.08
CA PHE A 11 17.85 -30.04 -9.58
C PHE A 11 17.78 -30.13 -11.11
N CYS A 12 16.63 -30.51 -11.66
CA CYS A 12 16.44 -30.53 -13.12
C CYS A 12 16.43 -29.11 -13.73
N CYS A 13 15.99 -28.10 -12.97
CA CYS A 13 15.91 -26.71 -13.39
C CYS A 13 16.34 -25.78 -12.25
N GLN A 14 16.82 -24.59 -12.58
CA GLN A 14 17.19 -23.60 -11.56
C GLN A 14 15.96 -22.83 -11.02
N LEU A 15 14.88 -22.76 -11.80
CA LEU A 15 13.67 -22.01 -11.49
C LEU A 15 12.44 -22.87 -11.78
N TYR A 16 11.56 -22.95 -10.79
CA TYR A 16 10.24 -23.56 -10.84
C TYR A 16 9.19 -22.47 -10.63
N TYR A 17 8.00 -22.69 -11.17
CA TYR A 17 6.87 -21.78 -11.02
C TYR A 17 5.71 -22.56 -10.42
N ALA A 18 5.14 -22.02 -9.36
CA ALA A 18 3.95 -22.53 -8.72
C ALA A 18 2.84 -21.51 -8.82
N GLN A 19 1.61 -21.96 -8.98
CA GLN A 19 0.46 -21.12 -8.71
C GLN A 19 0.13 -21.18 -7.23
N GLU A 20 -0.41 -20.10 -6.70
CA GLU A 20 -1.03 -20.11 -5.38
C GLU A 20 -2.07 -21.25 -5.28
N GLY A 21 -2.11 -21.93 -4.12
CA GLY A 21 -2.92 -23.14 -3.92
C GLY A 21 -2.48 -24.40 -4.70
N GLU A 22 -1.35 -24.38 -5.42
CA GLU A 22 -0.80 -25.58 -6.07
C GLU A 22 -0.23 -26.56 -5.03
N SER A 23 -1.04 -27.54 -4.62
CA SER A 23 -0.63 -28.55 -3.63
C SER A 23 -0.91 -29.99 -4.10
N PRO A 24 0.12 -30.86 -4.24
CA PRO A 24 1.55 -30.59 -4.08
C PRO A 24 2.23 -30.06 -5.35
N LEU A 25 3.21 -29.16 -5.18
CA LEU A 25 4.17 -28.78 -6.23
C LEU A 25 5.30 -29.81 -6.32
N SER A 26 5.45 -30.41 -7.50
CA SER A 26 6.46 -31.43 -7.81
C SER A 26 7.80 -30.86 -8.30
N ILE A 27 8.87 -31.09 -7.55
CA ILE A 27 10.22 -30.60 -7.85
C ILE A 27 11.17 -31.77 -8.13
N ASP A 28 11.61 -31.87 -9.38
CA ASP A 28 12.45 -32.98 -9.83
C ASP A 28 13.93 -32.77 -9.49
N ILE A 29 14.54 -33.80 -8.90
CA ILE A 29 15.97 -33.95 -8.66
C ILE A 29 16.47 -35.04 -9.58
N MET A 30 17.59 -34.79 -10.23
CA MET A 30 18.25 -35.73 -11.11
C MET A 30 19.62 -36.14 -10.57
N ARG A 31 19.94 -37.40 -10.82
CA ARG A 31 21.28 -37.97 -10.71
C ARG A 31 21.87 -38.04 -12.12
N LEU A 32 23.16 -37.76 -12.23
CA LEU A 32 23.98 -37.87 -13.43
C LEU A 32 25.20 -38.72 -13.08
N GLY A 33 25.74 -39.47 -14.04
CA GLY A 33 26.89 -40.31 -13.79
C GLY A 33 26.66 -41.78 -14.14
N SER A 34 27.39 -42.64 -13.43
CA SER A 34 27.40 -44.08 -13.59
C SER A 34 26.11 -44.76 -13.16
N MET A 35 25.30 -44.11 -12.29
CA MET A 35 24.08 -44.65 -11.69
C MET A 35 24.30 -45.92 -10.85
N ARG A 36 25.55 -46.22 -10.48
CA ARG A 36 25.91 -47.43 -9.76
C ARG A 36 25.93 -47.18 -8.26
N GLY A 37 25.23 -48.05 -7.54
CA GLY A 37 25.24 -48.06 -6.08
C GLY A 37 24.31 -47.01 -5.47
N ARG A 38 24.22 -47.06 -4.14
CA ARG A 38 23.35 -46.21 -3.33
C ARG A 38 24.04 -44.91 -2.95
N LEU A 39 23.34 -43.80 -3.15
CA LEU A 39 23.76 -42.47 -2.72
C LEU A 39 22.63 -41.77 -1.96
N SER A 40 22.96 -40.75 -1.18
CA SER A 40 21.93 -39.90 -0.56
C SER A 40 22.33 -38.43 -0.51
N VAL A 41 21.32 -37.58 -0.50
CA VAL A 41 21.44 -36.13 -0.29
C VAL A 41 20.32 -35.66 0.62
N LYS A 42 20.59 -34.68 1.48
CA LYS A 42 19.55 -34.02 2.27
C LYS A 42 19.06 -32.77 1.57
N TYR A 43 17.82 -32.37 1.81
CA TYR A 43 17.28 -31.12 1.31
C TYR A 43 16.51 -30.37 2.40
N HIS A 44 16.42 -29.06 2.24
CA HIS A 44 15.55 -28.20 3.04
C HIS A 44 15.15 -26.95 2.24
N THR A 45 13.99 -26.40 2.58
CA THR A 45 13.54 -25.09 2.09
C THR A 45 14.21 -23.95 2.86
N VAL A 46 14.38 -22.81 2.18
CA VAL A 46 14.94 -21.58 2.76
C VAL A 46 14.09 -20.40 2.28
N ASP A 47 13.63 -19.61 3.26
CA ASP A 47 12.85 -18.40 3.01
C ASP A 47 13.62 -17.39 2.16
N ALA A 48 12.89 -16.66 1.32
CA ALA A 48 13.40 -15.47 0.66
C ALA A 48 12.34 -14.36 0.70
N SER A 49 11.60 -14.12 -0.38
CA SER A 49 10.45 -13.21 -0.34
C SER A 49 9.14 -13.93 0.01
N ALA A 50 9.07 -15.24 -0.19
CA ALA A 50 8.08 -16.13 0.39
C ALA A 50 8.59 -16.66 1.74
N LEU A 51 7.71 -16.69 2.74
CA LEU A 51 7.96 -17.12 4.11
C LEU A 51 7.21 -18.42 4.41
N ALA A 52 7.91 -19.36 5.06
CA ALA A 52 7.30 -20.60 5.49
C ALA A 52 6.13 -20.39 6.48
N GLY A 53 5.07 -21.18 6.33
CA GLY A 53 3.82 -21.10 7.11
C GLY A 53 2.88 -19.98 6.66
N ARG A 54 3.30 -19.14 5.70
CA ARG A 54 2.44 -18.13 5.06
C ARG A 54 2.22 -18.48 3.59
N GLU A 55 3.25 -18.40 2.77
CA GLU A 55 3.13 -18.67 1.32
C GLU A 55 3.39 -20.15 0.96
N TYR A 56 4.13 -20.90 1.79
CA TYR A 56 4.42 -22.32 1.56
C TYR A 56 4.71 -23.05 2.87
N GLU A 57 4.60 -24.38 2.90
CA GLU A 57 4.97 -25.18 4.06
C GLU A 57 6.46 -25.57 4.04
N ALA A 58 7.15 -25.36 5.16
CA ALA A 58 8.57 -25.70 5.27
C ALA A 58 8.78 -27.21 5.12
N CYS A 59 9.62 -27.60 4.17
CA CYS A 59 9.87 -29.00 3.86
C CYS A 59 11.36 -29.33 3.97
N SER A 60 11.68 -30.45 4.60
CA SER A 60 13.05 -30.97 4.67
C SER A 60 13.04 -32.49 4.72
N GLY A 61 14.10 -33.11 4.20
CA GLY A 61 14.17 -34.57 4.14
C GLY A 61 15.50 -35.09 3.60
N GLU A 62 15.53 -36.41 3.40
CA GLU A 62 16.66 -37.11 2.78
C GLU A 62 16.17 -37.86 1.53
N LEU A 63 16.83 -37.60 0.40
CA LEU A 63 16.63 -38.31 -0.84
C LEU A 63 17.66 -39.43 -0.94
N ILE A 64 17.18 -40.66 -1.03
CA ILE A 64 18.02 -41.85 -1.19
C ILE A 64 17.81 -42.36 -2.61
N PHE A 65 18.88 -42.39 -3.40
CA PHE A 65 18.86 -42.99 -4.73
C PHE A 65 19.47 -44.39 -4.67
N GLU A 66 18.66 -45.39 -4.99
CA GLU A 66 19.09 -46.77 -5.12
C GLU A 66 19.84 -47.01 -6.44
N HIS A 67 20.38 -48.22 -6.61
CA HIS A 67 21.08 -48.60 -7.84
C HIS A 67 20.17 -48.45 -9.06
N GLY A 68 20.62 -47.68 -10.07
CA GLY A 68 19.87 -47.45 -11.31
C GLY A 68 18.80 -46.35 -11.24
N GLU A 69 18.52 -45.78 -10.07
CA GLU A 69 17.60 -44.64 -9.93
C GLU A 69 18.28 -43.35 -10.39
N ASP A 70 17.65 -42.63 -11.32
CA ASP A 70 18.18 -41.40 -11.93
C ASP A 70 17.42 -40.13 -11.53
N HIS A 71 16.24 -40.26 -10.92
CA HIS A 71 15.44 -39.13 -10.47
C HIS A 71 14.71 -39.43 -9.17
N LYS A 72 14.43 -38.35 -8.42
CA LYS A 72 13.53 -38.31 -7.27
C LYS A 72 12.73 -37.01 -7.34
N GLU A 73 11.66 -36.95 -6.57
CA GLU A 73 10.78 -35.80 -6.50
C GLU A 73 10.71 -35.31 -5.05
N ILE A 74 10.71 -34.00 -4.88
CA ILE A 74 10.32 -33.33 -3.64
C ILE A 74 8.93 -32.74 -3.87
N GLN A 75 8.02 -32.97 -2.93
CA GLN A 75 6.71 -32.35 -2.90
C GLN A 75 6.72 -31.21 -1.89
N VAL A 76 6.25 -30.03 -2.31
CA VAL A 76 6.10 -28.85 -1.45
C VAL A 76 4.65 -28.38 -1.53
N GLU A 77 4.04 -28.09 -0.39
CA GLU A 77 2.70 -27.53 -0.33
C GLU A 77 2.79 -26.00 -0.46
N ILE A 78 2.01 -25.44 -1.39
CA ILE A 78 1.87 -24.00 -1.59
C ILE A 78 0.52 -23.59 -1.02
N ASN A 79 0.54 -22.58 -0.15
CA ASN A 79 -0.66 -22.10 0.52
C ASN A 79 -1.50 -21.25 -0.46
N ASP A 80 -2.77 -21.04 -0.11
CA ASP A 80 -3.74 -20.27 -0.89
C ASP A 80 -4.43 -19.24 0.02
N ASP A 81 -4.38 -17.96 -0.34
CA ASP A 81 -5.14 -16.91 0.35
C ASP A 81 -5.80 -15.90 -0.62
N ASP A 82 -6.97 -15.37 -0.25
CA ASP A 82 -7.75 -14.43 -1.07
C ASP A 82 -7.23 -12.96 -1.00
N ASN A 83 -6.01 -12.73 -0.52
CA ASN A 83 -5.43 -11.40 -0.46
C ASN A 83 -4.27 -11.27 -1.45
N TRP A 84 -4.45 -10.34 -2.38
CA TRP A 84 -3.41 -9.97 -3.32
C TRP A 84 -2.03 -9.80 -2.68
N SER A 85 -1.05 -10.47 -3.27
CA SER A 85 0.35 -10.41 -2.92
C SER A 85 1.22 -10.23 -4.18
N PRO A 86 2.39 -9.58 -4.06
CA PRO A 86 3.36 -9.59 -5.16
C PRO A 86 3.90 -11.01 -5.35
N SER A 87 4.15 -11.45 -6.58
CA SER A 87 4.80 -12.75 -6.81
C SER A 87 6.10 -12.88 -5.99
N THR A 88 6.14 -13.91 -5.14
CA THR A 88 7.21 -14.18 -4.18
C THR A 88 8.06 -15.37 -4.63
N GLU A 89 9.20 -15.58 -3.99
CA GLU A 89 10.06 -16.74 -4.23
C GLU A 89 10.66 -17.28 -2.94
N PHE A 90 10.87 -18.59 -2.89
CA PHE A 90 11.67 -19.29 -1.89
C PHE A 90 12.70 -20.19 -2.57
N LYS A 91 13.61 -20.77 -1.79
CA LYS A 91 14.69 -21.65 -2.29
C LYS A 91 14.57 -23.04 -1.72
N ILE A 92 15.06 -24.02 -2.46
CA ILE A 92 15.32 -25.38 -1.97
C ILE A 92 16.77 -25.70 -2.19
N VAL A 93 17.44 -26.21 -1.16
CA VAL A 93 18.89 -26.43 -1.16
C VAL A 93 19.21 -27.89 -0.89
N LEU A 94 20.03 -28.49 -1.74
CA LEU A 94 20.63 -29.81 -1.51
C LEU A 94 21.88 -29.66 -0.63
N THR A 95 22.03 -30.55 0.35
CA THR A 95 23.13 -30.55 1.31
C THR A 95 23.55 -31.97 1.67
N HIS A 96 24.67 -32.08 2.39
CA HIS A 96 25.17 -33.35 2.95
C HIS A 96 25.21 -34.51 1.94
N PRO A 97 25.88 -34.34 0.77
CA PRO A 97 25.98 -35.42 -0.21
C PRO A 97 26.77 -36.62 0.35
N GLN A 98 26.25 -37.82 0.15
CA GLN A 98 26.88 -39.09 0.51
C GLN A 98 27.07 -39.93 -0.76
N ASN A 99 28.30 -40.35 -1.03
CA ASN A 99 28.70 -41.09 -2.24
C ASN A 99 28.39 -40.37 -3.58
N CYS A 100 28.25 -39.05 -3.55
CA CYS A 100 27.97 -38.23 -4.73
C CYS A 100 28.57 -36.83 -4.60
N ARG A 101 28.50 -36.04 -5.66
CA ARG A 101 28.78 -34.60 -5.65
C ARG A 101 27.51 -33.83 -6.00
N LEU A 102 27.39 -32.59 -5.53
CA LEU A 102 26.29 -31.71 -5.95
C LEU A 102 26.66 -31.00 -7.26
N GLY A 103 25.66 -30.74 -8.11
CA GLY A 103 25.84 -29.93 -9.30
C GLY A 103 26.25 -28.50 -8.94
N GLN A 104 27.26 -27.95 -9.61
CA GLN A 104 27.87 -26.66 -9.25
C GLN A 104 26.86 -25.49 -9.28
N ASP A 105 25.99 -25.46 -10.29
CA ASP A 105 25.01 -24.38 -10.51
C ASP A 105 23.57 -24.77 -10.13
N LEU A 106 23.33 -26.04 -9.85
CA LEU A 106 22.01 -26.64 -9.61
C LEU A 106 21.94 -27.40 -8.27
N GLN A 107 22.78 -27.01 -7.31
CA GLN A 107 22.69 -27.44 -5.90
C GLN A 107 21.52 -26.79 -5.15
N TYR A 108 20.97 -25.69 -5.67
CA TYR A 108 19.75 -25.07 -5.20
C TYR A 108 18.85 -24.74 -6.39
N CYS A 109 17.53 -24.71 -6.16
CA CYS A 109 16.57 -24.14 -7.09
C CYS A 109 15.76 -23.03 -6.40
N ARG A 110 15.14 -22.18 -7.22
CA ARG A 110 14.16 -21.20 -6.78
C ARG A 110 12.79 -21.66 -7.20
N VAL A 111 11.81 -21.46 -6.34
CA VAL A 111 10.40 -21.63 -6.65
C VAL A 111 9.76 -20.26 -6.58
N LYS A 112 9.13 -19.84 -7.68
CA LYS A 112 8.41 -18.58 -7.77
C LYS A 112 6.92 -18.85 -7.68
N ILE A 113 6.27 -18.23 -6.70
CA ILE A 113 4.83 -18.35 -6.46
C ILE A 113 4.14 -17.23 -7.24
N ILE A 114 3.17 -17.62 -8.06
CA ILE A 114 2.37 -16.73 -8.89
C ILE A 114 1.01 -16.58 -8.20
N ASP A 115 0.82 -15.40 -7.64
CA ASP A 115 -0.45 -14.88 -7.16
C ASP A 115 -1.45 -14.73 -8.31
N ASP A 116 -2.69 -15.18 -8.11
CA ASP A 116 -3.75 -15.12 -9.10
C ASP A 116 -4.87 -14.10 -8.75
N ASP A 117 -4.66 -13.32 -7.71
CA ASP A 117 -5.57 -12.32 -7.20
C ASP A 117 -5.44 -10.96 -7.89
N ALA A 118 -6.49 -10.15 -7.76
CA ALA A 118 -6.50 -8.80 -8.30
C ALA A 118 -6.08 -7.77 -7.23
N PHE A 119 -5.18 -6.85 -7.59
CA PHE A 119 -4.89 -5.70 -6.76
C PHE A 119 -6.02 -4.67 -6.86
N PRO A 120 -6.43 -3.97 -5.77
CA PRO A 120 -6.03 -4.19 -4.38
C PRO A 120 -6.84 -5.30 -3.68
N GLY A 121 -7.89 -5.82 -4.31
CA GLY A 121 -8.68 -6.94 -3.84
C GLY A 121 -9.59 -7.53 -4.91
N ASN A 122 -10.21 -8.67 -4.57
CA ASN A 122 -10.97 -9.47 -5.53
C ASN A 122 -12.41 -9.01 -5.80
N ASN A 123 -13.00 -8.09 -5.04
CA ASN A 123 -14.43 -7.80 -5.21
C ASN A 123 -14.74 -7.12 -6.55
N HIS A 124 -13.77 -6.43 -7.17
CA HIS A 124 -13.89 -5.81 -8.50
C HIS A 124 -13.02 -6.52 -9.55
N ARG A 125 -12.66 -7.79 -9.33
CA ARG A 125 -11.76 -8.55 -10.21
C ARG A 125 -12.28 -8.59 -11.65
N GLU A 126 -13.58 -8.78 -11.86
CA GLU A 126 -14.17 -8.84 -13.20
C GLU A 126 -14.05 -7.51 -13.96
N GLU A 127 -14.24 -6.38 -13.29
CA GLU A 127 -14.06 -5.05 -13.86
C GLU A 127 -12.59 -4.78 -14.18
N ILE A 128 -11.68 -5.13 -13.25
CA ILE A 128 -10.24 -4.94 -13.41
C ILE A 128 -9.72 -5.72 -14.63
N LEU A 129 -10.18 -6.96 -14.82
CA LEU A 129 -9.77 -7.82 -15.94
C LEU A 129 -10.30 -7.35 -17.30
N LYS A 130 -11.37 -6.54 -17.35
CA LYS A 130 -11.88 -5.95 -18.60
C LYS A 130 -10.96 -4.84 -19.16
N GLY A 131 -10.05 -4.33 -18.35
CA GLY A 131 -9.03 -3.35 -18.75
C GLY A 131 -9.22 -1.96 -18.14
N GLU A 132 -8.41 -1.02 -18.60
CA GLU A 132 -8.28 0.31 -18.01
C GLU A 132 -9.62 1.07 -17.94
N ASP A 133 -10.38 1.11 -19.04
CA ASP A 133 -11.65 1.85 -19.12
C ASP A 133 -12.68 1.39 -18.07
N ALA A 134 -12.68 0.11 -17.72
CA ALA A 134 -13.58 -0.44 -16.72
C ALA A 134 -13.17 -0.02 -15.30
N ILE A 135 -11.86 0.07 -15.02
CA ILE A 135 -11.34 0.53 -13.72
C ILE A 135 -11.78 1.97 -13.42
N TRP A 136 -11.84 2.82 -14.44
CA TRP A 136 -12.31 4.19 -14.29
C TRP A 136 -13.78 4.30 -13.87
N ASN A 137 -14.60 3.28 -14.15
CA ASN A 137 -16.00 3.21 -13.74
C ASN A 137 -16.22 2.67 -12.32
N ILE A 138 -15.19 2.07 -11.71
CA ILE A 138 -15.29 1.56 -10.34
C ILE A 138 -15.46 2.72 -9.34
N SER A 139 -16.28 2.51 -8.32
CA SER A 139 -16.43 3.44 -7.20
C SER A 139 -15.10 3.62 -6.47
N GLY A 140 -14.60 4.86 -6.47
CA GLY A 140 -13.29 5.20 -5.92
C GLY A 140 -13.14 4.86 -4.43
N PHE A 141 -14.17 5.11 -3.62
CA PHE A 141 -14.16 4.79 -2.19
C PHE A 141 -14.20 3.27 -1.94
N SER A 142 -14.90 2.51 -2.79
CA SER A 142 -14.93 1.05 -2.65
C SER A 142 -13.55 0.46 -2.94
N LEU A 143 -12.91 0.91 -4.02
CA LEU A 143 -11.55 0.51 -4.38
C LEU A 143 -10.54 0.91 -3.30
N PHE A 144 -10.69 2.12 -2.74
CA PHE A 144 -9.87 2.60 -1.65
C PHE A 144 -10.03 1.78 -0.37
N PHE A 145 -11.24 1.29 -0.06
CA PHE A 145 -11.46 0.44 1.11
C PHE A 145 -10.77 -0.92 0.97
N GLU A 146 -10.75 -1.51 -0.22
CA GLU A 146 -9.95 -2.72 -0.49
C GLU A 146 -8.46 -2.46 -0.33
N PHE A 147 -7.97 -1.34 -0.86
CA PHE A 147 -6.59 -0.92 -0.65
C PHE A 147 -6.27 -0.72 0.84
N PHE A 148 -7.18 -0.10 1.60
CA PHE A 148 -7.02 0.06 3.04
C PHE A 148 -6.93 -1.29 3.76
N ARG A 149 -7.80 -2.24 3.39
CA ARG A 149 -7.79 -3.61 3.92
C ARG A 149 -6.48 -4.33 3.59
N LEU A 150 -6.05 -4.32 2.33
CA LEU A 150 -4.79 -4.90 1.88
C LEU A 150 -3.61 -4.34 2.69
N ASN A 151 -3.55 -3.02 2.84
CA ASN A 151 -2.48 -2.37 3.58
C ASN A 151 -2.52 -2.73 5.08
N PHE A 152 -3.70 -2.83 5.68
CA PHE A 152 -3.85 -3.24 7.07
C PHE A 152 -3.39 -4.68 7.34
N ILE A 153 -3.66 -5.60 6.41
CA ILE A 153 -3.26 -7.02 6.49
C ILE A 153 -1.77 -7.20 6.22
N SER A 154 -1.15 -6.30 5.45
CA SER A 154 0.27 -6.37 5.12
C SER A 154 1.18 -6.43 6.36
N GLU A 155 2.34 -7.07 6.21
CA GLU A 155 3.19 -7.49 7.32
C GLU A 155 3.61 -6.32 8.22
N GLY A 156 3.19 -6.42 9.49
CA GLY A 156 3.49 -5.43 10.52
C GLY A 156 2.77 -4.08 10.38
N MET A 157 1.88 -3.90 9.40
CA MET A 157 1.10 -2.65 9.29
C MET A 157 -0.08 -2.62 10.26
N GLY A 158 -0.82 -3.74 10.41
CA GLY A 158 -2.00 -3.80 11.28
C GLY A 158 -1.76 -3.29 12.70
N TYR A 159 -0.75 -3.79 13.41
CA TYR A 159 -0.47 -3.34 14.77
C TYR A 159 -0.04 -1.86 14.83
N ARG A 160 0.69 -1.36 13.83
CA ARG A 160 1.15 0.04 13.77
C ARG A 160 -0.04 0.98 13.55
N THR A 161 -0.95 0.61 12.67
CA THR A 161 -2.21 1.33 12.44
C THR A 161 -3.06 1.35 13.70
N VAL A 162 -3.25 0.20 14.36
CA VAL A 162 -4.01 0.12 15.63
C VAL A 162 -3.36 0.97 16.72
N LEU A 163 -2.04 0.85 16.91
CA LEU A 163 -1.30 1.63 17.90
C LEU A 163 -1.43 3.13 17.63
N THR A 164 -1.34 3.53 16.36
CA THR A 164 -1.52 4.92 15.94
C THR A 164 -2.90 5.43 16.32
N VAL A 165 -3.95 4.71 15.91
CA VAL A 165 -5.34 5.09 16.20
C VAL A 165 -5.62 5.16 17.70
N MET A 166 -5.15 4.17 18.48
CA MET A 166 -5.41 4.11 19.91
C MET A 166 -4.74 5.26 20.68
N PHE A 167 -3.45 5.50 20.44
CA PHE A 167 -2.71 6.50 21.19
C PHE A 167 -2.91 7.92 20.67
N ASP A 168 -3.32 8.11 19.42
CA ASP A 168 -3.81 9.42 18.95
C ASP A 168 -5.06 9.86 19.72
N GLN A 169 -5.84 8.94 20.30
CA GLN A 169 -6.95 9.30 21.20
C GLN A 169 -6.49 9.93 22.52
N LEU A 170 -5.21 9.82 22.92
CA LEU A 170 -4.71 10.54 24.09
C LEU A 170 -4.84 12.04 23.93
N LYS A 171 -4.74 12.57 22.70
CA LYS A 171 -4.99 13.99 22.40
C LYS A 171 -6.44 14.36 22.74
N ASN A 172 -7.36 13.46 22.46
CA ASN A 172 -8.78 13.64 22.76
C ASN A 172 -9.08 13.53 24.27
N ALA A 173 -8.38 12.63 24.98
CA ALA A 173 -8.44 12.55 26.44
C ALA A 173 -7.89 13.82 27.11
N TYR A 174 -6.77 14.35 26.60
CA TYR A 174 -6.20 15.61 27.05
C TYR A 174 -7.16 16.78 26.82
N LEU A 175 -7.81 16.86 25.66
CA LEU A 175 -8.86 17.86 25.41
C LEU A 175 -9.95 17.80 26.48
N LEU A 176 -10.54 16.63 26.72
CA LEU A 176 -11.61 16.47 27.72
C LEU A 176 -11.13 16.93 29.11
N LEU A 177 -9.93 16.52 29.51
CA LEU A 177 -9.31 16.95 30.76
C LEU A 177 -9.19 18.48 30.84
N THR A 178 -8.69 19.13 29.78
CA THR A 178 -8.55 20.59 29.76
C THR A 178 -9.89 21.31 29.81
N LEU A 179 -10.94 20.79 29.16
CA LEU A 179 -12.28 21.36 29.22
C LEU A 179 -12.86 21.28 30.64
N MET A 180 -12.77 20.11 31.28
CA MET A 180 -13.24 19.92 32.66
C MET A 180 -12.47 20.83 33.64
N MET A 181 -11.14 20.91 33.49
CA MET A 181 -10.31 21.75 34.34
C MET A 181 -10.58 23.24 34.15
N LYS A 182 -10.81 23.72 32.92
CA LYS A 182 -11.19 25.11 32.64
C LYS A 182 -12.52 25.47 33.31
N THR A 183 -13.54 24.63 33.16
CA THR A 183 -14.85 24.85 33.80
C THR A 183 -14.72 24.87 35.32
N TYR A 184 -13.95 23.94 35.90
CA TYR A 184 -13.70 23.88 37.34
C TYR A 184 -12.94 25.11 37.86
N LEU A 185 -11.89 25.54 37.14
CA LEU A 185 -11.11 26.72 37.47
C LEU A 185 -12.00 27.97 37.55
N ILE A 186 -12.86 28.17 36.55
CA ILE A 186 -13.74 29.36 36.48
C ILE A 186 -14.83 29.28 37.55
N ASN A 187 -15.52 28.15 37.67
CA ASN A 187 -16.73 28.06 38.48
C ASN A 187 -16.49 27.80 39.98
N VAL A 188 -15.32 27.27 40.37
CA VAL A 188 -15.06 26.86 41.76
C VAL A 188 -13.84 27.55 42.34
N VAL A 189 -12.75 27.63 41.58
CA VAL A 189 -11.48 28.16 42.11
C VAL A 189 -11.45 29.68 42.05
N LEU A 190 -11.93 30.28 40.96
CA LEU A 190 -11.92 31.73 40.73
C LEU A 190 -13.20 32.44 41.20
N ASP A 191 -14.33 31.73 41.30
CA ASP A 191 -15.57 32.34 41.80
C ASP A 191 -15.54 32.50 43.33
N THR A 192 -15.31 33.72 43.79
CA THR A 192 -15.26 34.05 45.21
C THR A 192 -16.58 33.87 45.95
N ARG A 193 -17.70 33.69 45.25
CA ARG A 193 -19.05 33.56 45.83
C ARG A 193 -19.42 32.11 46.20
N THR A 194 -18.62 31.12 45.78
CA THR A 194 -18.88 29.70 46.06
C THR A 194 -18.28 29.23 47.38
N SER A 195 -19.00 28.35 48.08
CA SER A 195 -18.60 27.74 49.35
C SER A 195 -17.32 26.89 49.21
N GLU A 196 -16.45 26.92 50.22
CA GLU A 196 -15.17 26.18 50.24
C GLU A 196 -15.35 24.65 50.11
N ASP A 197 -16.54 24.13 50.40
CA ASP A 197 -16.88 22.69 50.35
C ASP A 197 -16.77 22.05 48.94
N ARG A 198 -16.73 22.86 47.87
CA ARG A 198 -16.56 22.38 46.49
C ARG A 198 -15.10 22.31 46.03
N LEU A 199 -14.16 22.76 46.86
CA LEU A 199 -12.74 22.70 46.54
C LEU A 199 -12.22 21.28 46.73
N ILE A 200 -11.49 20.77 45.74
CA ILE A 200 -10.85 19.44 45.80
C ILE A 200 -9.68 19.47 46.80
N LEU A 201 -9.02 20.63 46.94
CA LEU A 201 -7.94 20.86 47.88
C LEU A 201 -8.31 22.01 48.83
N PRO A 202 -7.79 22.01 50.06
CA PRO A 202 -8.21 22.95 51.10
C PRO A 202 -7.91 24.44 50.78
N ASP A 203 -7.02 24.73 49.83
CA ASP A 203 -6.63 26.08 49.47
C ASP A 203 -6.78 26.34 47.96
N ARG A 204 -7.46 27.45 47.62
CA ARG A 204 -7.71 27.88 46.23
C ARG A 204 -6.42 28.10 45.45
N ARG A 205 -5.38 28.64 46.10
CA ARG A 205 -4.07 28.83 45.45
C ARG A 205 -3.42 27.49 45.11
N THR A 206 -3.56 26.51 46.01
CA THR A 206 -3.04 25.16 45.78
C THR A 206 -3.81 24.46 44.67
N CYS A 207 -5.15 24.57 44.63
CA CYS A 207 -5.97 24.11 43.50
C CYS A 207 -5.49 24.68 42.16
N ALA A 208 -5.28 25.99 42.08
CA ALA A 208 -4.84 26.65 40.84
C ALA A 208 -3.46 26.15 40.37
N ILE A 209 -2.52 25.95 41.29
CA ILE A 209 -1.18 25.40 40.98
C ILE A 209 -1.31 23.96 40.45
N VAL A 210 -2.12 23.13 41.10
CA VAL A 210 -2.32 21.73 40.68
C VAL A 210 -2.97 21.65 39.31
N ILE A 211 -3.97 22.50 39.01
CA ILE A 211 -4.56 22.60 37.67
C ILE A 211 -3.50 22.99 36.64
N GLY A 212 -2.63 23.95 36.96
CA GLY A 212 -1.52 24.35 36.10
C GLY A 212 -0.54 23.20 35.80
N ILE A 213 -0.17 22.42 36.82
CA ILE A 213 0.68 21.23 36.65
C ILE A 213 -0.02 20.18 35.79
N LEU A 214 -1.31 19.92 36.04
CA LEU A 214 -2.12 18.96 35.31
C LEU A 214 -2.36 19.39 33.85
N TYR A 215 -2.21 20.67 33.53
CA TYR A 215 -2.22 21.18 32.16
C TYR A 215 -0.90 20.84 31.42
N ILE A 216 0.23 20.90 32.11
CA ILE A 216 1.56 20.70 31.52
C ILE A 216 1.93 19.21 31.44
N ALA A 217 1.66 18.43 32.49
CA ALA A 217 2.14 17.04 32.58
C ALA A 217 1.67 16.14 31.41
N PRO A 218 0.37 16.13 31.01
CA PRO A 218 -0.08 15.33 29.88
C PRO A 218 0.53 15.76 28.55
N LEU A 219 0.89 17.03 28.38
CA LEU A 219 1.53 17.53 27.16
C LEU A 219 2.88 16.84 26.92
N THR A 220 3.62 16.53 28.00
CA THR A 220 4.88 15.79 27.88
C THR A 220 4.66 14.36 27.38
N ILE A 221 3.59 13.69 27.83
CA ILE A 221 3.21 12.34 27.39
C ILE A 221 2.81 12.37 25.91
N LEU A 222 2.02 13.36 25.51
CA LEU A 222 1.64 13.54 24.10
C LEU A 222 2.85 13.78 23.20
N HIS A 223 3.82 14.58 23.68
CA HIS A 223 5.05 14.83 22.93
C HIS A 223 5.90 13.56 22.76
N VAL A 224 6.04 12.76 23.82
CA VAL A 224 6.74 11.46 23.75
C VAL A 224 6.02 10.52 22.79
N TRP A 225 4.68 10.49 22.82
CA TRP A 225 3.89 9.70 21.88
C TRP A 225 4.11 10.15 20.43
N ASP A 226 3.99 11.45 20.14
CA ASP A 226 4.19 11.97 18.78
C ASP A 226 5.60 11.69 18.27
N TYR A 227 6.61 11.76 19.14
CA TYR A 227 7.98 11.35 18.81
C TYR A 227 8.09 9.86 18.47
N TYR A 228 7.46 8.99 19.26
CA TYR A 228 7.44 7.55 18.98
C TYR A 228 6.64 7.21 17.72
N LYS A 229 5.53 7.91 17.46
CA LYS A 229 4.69 7.76 16.26
C LYS A 229 5.50 7.94 14.96
N LEU A 230 6.48 8.85 14.95
CA LEU A 230 7.39 9.01 13.80
C LEU A 230 8.16 7.72 13.47
N SER A 231 8.45 6.88 14.46
CA SER A 231 9.16 5.60 14.26
C SER A 231 8.25 4.50 13.70
N LEU A 232 6.92 4.63 13.84
CA LEU A 232 5.97 3.69 13.24
C LEU A 232 5.97 3.83 11.71
N ASP A 233 6.11 5.07 11.21
CA ASP A 233 6.24 5.43 9.79
C ASP A 233 5.23 4.72 8.88
N VAL A 234 3.95 4.79 9.25
CA VAL A 234 2.86 4.12 8.53
C VAL A 234 2.83 4.54 7.07
N GLN A 235 2.92 5.85 6.78
CA GLN A 235 2.92 6.37 5.42
C GLN A 235 4.15 5.91 4.62
N GLY A 236 5.36 6.01 5.19
CA GLY A 236 6.59 5.63 4.50
C GLY A 236 6.64 4.14 4.17
N ARG A 237 6.13 3.28 5.07
CA ARG A 237 6.02 1.84 4.84
C ARG A 237 5.02 1.48 3.75
N THR A 238 3.84 2.11 3.73
CA THR A 238 2.86 1.92 2.65
C THR A 238 3.43 2.33 1.31
N LYS A 239 4.15 3.46 1.26
CA LYS A 239 4.85 3.91 0.06
C LYS A 239 5.91 2.90 -0.39
N MET A 240 6.78 2.46 0.53
CA MET A 240 7.82 1.45 0.23
C MET A 240 7.21 0.16 -0.29
N PHE A 241 6.11 -0.31 0.31
CA PHE A 241 5.38 -1.49 -0.14
C PHE A 241 4.97 -1.34 -1.60
N ILE A 242 4.20 -0.29 -1.94
CA ILE A 242 3.74 -0.02 -3.31
C ILE A 242 4.92 0.07 -4.29
N GLN A 243 5.97 0.81 -3.95
CA GLN A 243 7.13 1.02 -4.82
C GLN A 243 7.86 -0.28 -5.13
N THR A 244 8.13 -1.08 -4.11
CA THR A 244 8.89 -2.33 -4.27
C THR A 244 8.07 -3.40 -4.98
N THR A 245 6.76 -3.49 -4.73
CA THR A 245 5.88 -4.45 -5.39
C THR A 245 5.63 -4.07 -6.85
N LEU A 246 5.38 -2.79 -7.13
CA LEU A 246 5.16 -2.32 -8.50
C LEU A 246 6.40 -2.53 -9.36
N PHE A 247 7.58 -2.22 -8.82
CA PHE A 247 8.84 -2.44 -9.52
C PHE A 247 9.09 -3.93 -9.78
N ARG A 248 8.81 -4.80 -8.79
CA ARG A 248 8.88 -6.26 -8.98
C ARG A 248 7.90 -6.75 -10.04
N LYS A 249 6.66 -6.23 -10.05
CA LYS A 249 5.65 -6.59 -11.05
C LYS A 249 6.10 -6.15 -12.45
N TYR A 250 6.59 -4.93 -12.60
CA TYR A 250 7.08 -4.39 -13.87
C TYR A 250 8.15 -5.27 -14.52
N LEU A 251 9.10 -5.79 -13.74
CA LEU A 251 10.14 -6.70 -14.25
C LEU A 251 9.60 -8.02 -14.81
N ASN A 252 8.36 -8.38 -14.46
CA ASN A 252 7.68 -9.60 -14.90
C ASN A 252 6.52 -9.32 -15.85
N TYR A 253 6.33 -8.09 -16.33
CA TYR A 253 5.31 -7.76 -17.32
C TYR A 253 5.53 -8.53 -18.62
N SER A 254 4.45 -8.86 -19.32
CA SER A 254 4.54 -9.39 -20.68
C SER A 254 5.12 -8.36 -21.65
N GLU A 255 5.69 -8.81 -22.76
CA GLU A 255 6.17 -7.92 -23.81
C GLU A 255 5.10 -6.92 -24.28
N LYS A 256 3.84 -7.37 -24.36
CA LYS A 256 2.68 -6.52 -24.68
C LYS A 256 2.49 -5.43 -23.63
N SER A 257 2.47 -5.79 -22.35
CA SER A 257 2.35 -4.86 -21.23
C SER A 257 3.52 -3.87 -21.15
N ARG A 258 4.75 -4.33 -21.41
CA ARG A 258 5.94 -3.45 -21.43
C ARG A 258 5.92 -2.44 -22.56
N ARG A 259 5.35 -2.80 -23.72
CA ARG A 259 5.24 -1.90 -24.88
C ARG A 259 4.14 -0.86 -24.72
N SER A 260 3.06 -1.18 -23.99
CA SER A 260 1.96 -0.22 -23.75
C SER A 260 2.29 0.83 -22.70
N MET A 261 3.39 0.69 -21.96
CA MET A 261 3.73 1.59 -20.86
C MET A 261 5.06 2.29 -21.10
N THR A 262 5.06 3.62 -21.01
CA THR A 262 6.28 4.42 -21.16
C THR A 262 7.11 4.42 -19.86
N PRO A 263 8.44 4.59 -19.93
CA PRO A 263 9.27 4.77 -18.75
C PRO A 263 8.86 5.98 -17.89
N ALA A 264 8.32 7.04 -18.52
CA ALA A 264 7.84 8.23 -17.82
C ALA A 264 6.62 7.92 -16.94
N GLN A 265 5.65 7.14 -17.44
CA GLN A 265 4.50 6.71 -16.66
C GLN A 265 4.90 5.84 -15.47
N MET A 266 5.80 4.86 -15.66
CA MET A 266 6.29 4.02 -14.56
C MET A 266 7.05 4.84 -13.52
N ASN A 267 7.89 5.81 -13.94
CA ASN A 267 8.56 6.71 -13.01
C ASN A 267 7.57 7.57 -12.22
N HIS A 268 6.55 8.12 -12.88
CA HIS A 268 5.48 8.87 -12.22
C HIS A 268 4.71 8.00 -11.21
N ALA A 269 4.39 6.76 -11.57
CA ALA A 269 3.69 5.82 -10.70
C ALA A 269 4.50 5.48 -9.43
N ILE A 270 5.78 5.16 -9.62
CA ILE A 270 6.69 4.82 -8.51
C ILE A 270 6.92 6.04 -7.61
N THR A 271 7.03 7.25 -8.15
CA THR A 271 7.39 8.43 -7.34
C THR A 271 6.19 9.15 -6.77
N GLN A 272 5.26 9.58 -7.62
CA GLN A 272 4.14 10.44 -7.27
C GLN A 272 2.93 9.63 -6.80
N GLU A 273 2.42 8.71 -7.62
CA GLU A 273 1.18 7.99 -7.31
C GLU A 273 1.29 7.14 -6.05
N SER A 274 2.44 6.48 -5.83
CA SER A 274 2.71 5.75 -4.59
C SER A 274 2.69 6.65 -3.34
N THR A 275 3.15 7.90 -3.47
CA THR A 275 3.14 8.89 -2.39
C THR A 275 1.73 9.36 -2.11
N ASP A 276 0.96 9.65 -3.16
CA ASP A 276 -0.42 10.10 -3.08
C ASP A 276 -1.27 9.05 -2.36
N VAL A 277 -1.24 7.80 -2.83
CA VAL A 277 -2.04 6.72 -2.22
C VAL A 277 -1.62 6.42 -0.78
N ALA A 278 -0.31 6.46 -0.47
CA ALA A 278 0.17 6.30 0.90
C ALA A 278 -0.30 7.44 1.83
N SER A 279 -0.29 8.69 1.34
CA SER A 279 -0.81 9.83 2.10
C SER A 279 -2.32 9.74 2.34
N ALA A 280 -3.09 9.20 1.37
CA ALA A 280 -4.52 8.96 1.55
C ALA A 280 -4.79 7.92 2.64
N TYR A 281 -3.95 6.88 2.78
CA TYR A 281 -4.06 5.94 3.91
C TYR A 281 -3.85 6.63 5.27
N ALA A 282 -2.83 7.49 5.37
CA ALA A 282 -2.55 8.24 6.61
C ALA A 282 -3.68 9.22 6.97
N ALA A 283 -4.27 9.90 5.97
CA ALA A 283 -5.40 10.80 6.14
C ALA A 283 -6.60 10.13 6.84
N VAL A 284 -6.88 8.85 6.57
CA VAL A 284 -7.95 8.11 7.26
C VAL A 284 -7.70 8.05 8.77
N LEU A 285 -6.46 7.86 9.21
CA LEU A 285 -6.13 7.77 10.63
C LEU A 285 -6.36 9.12 11.33
N GLU A 286 -6.04 10.22 10.64
CA GLU A 286 -6.30 11.57 11.14
C GLU A 286 -7.81 11.86 11.22
N ILE A 287 -8.59 11.43 10.22
CA ILE A 287 -10.06 11.51 10.26
C ILE A 287 -10.63 10.75 11.45
N VAL A 288 -10.12 9.56 11.77
CA VAL A 288 -10.57 8.80 12.95
C VAL A 288 -10.24 9.53 14.25
N GLN A 289 -9.07 10.16 14.35
CA GLN A 289 -8.70 10.99 15.51
C GLN A 289 -9.65 12.18 15.68
N MET A 290 -9.89 12.95 14.60
CA MET A 290 -10.80 14.11 14.61
C MET A 290 -12.25 13.69 14.88
N GLY A 291 -12.70 12.57 14.31
CA GLY A 291 -14.03 12.00 14.58
C GLY A 291 -14.21 11.65 16.06
N GLY A 292 -13.21 11.00 16.68
CA GLY A 292 -13.21 10.74 18.13
C GLY A 292 -13.27 12.03 18.96
N ARG A 293 -12.58 13.08 18.52
CA ARG A 293 -12.57 14.40 19.16
C ARG A 293 -13.95 15.05 19.13
N ILE A 294 -14.62 15.04 17.97
CA ILE A 294 -15.97 15.57 17.80
C ILE A 294 -16.97 14.80 18.67
N VAL A 295 -16.91 13.47 18.70
CA VAL A 295 -17.79 12.65 19.57
C VAL A 295 -17.63 13.06 21.03
N LEU A 296 -16.39 13.23 21.51
CA LEU A 296 -16.14 13.66 22.89
C LEU A 296 -16.65 15.08 23.17
N MET A 297 -16.49 16.01 22.23
CA MET A 297 -17.03 17.37 22.34
C MET A 297 -18.56 17.38 22.38
N VAL A 298 -19.21 16.56 21.56
CA VAL A 298 -20.66 16.37 21.55
C VAL A 298 -21.13 15.81 22.90
N CYS A 299 -20.49 14.75 23.39
CA CYS A 299 -20.81 14.17 24.69
C CYS A 299 -20.62 15.19 25.82
N PHE A 300 -19.52 15.95 25.81
CA PHE A 300 -19.26 17.00 26.80
C PHE A 300 -20.32 18.11 26.77
N THR A 301 -20.68 18.60 25.58
CA THR A 301 -21.71 19.64 25.42
C THR A 301 -23.07 19.15 25.92
N MET A 302 -23.47 17.93 25.55
CA MET A 302 -24.75 17.36 25.98
C MET A 302 -24.79 17.04 27.48
N TRP A 303 -23.66 16.65 28.06
CA TRP A 303 -23.57 16.44 29.51
C TRP A 303 -23.69 17.76 30.28
N GLN A 304 -23.11 18.82 29.74
CA GLN A 304 -23.04 20.10 30.42
C GLN A 304 -24.31 20.94 30.30
N ASP A 305 -24.91 20.99 29.11
CA ASP A 305 -26.18 21.66 28.84
C ASP A 305 -26.96 20.94 27.71
N PRO A 306 -27.96 20.11 28.05
CA PRO A 306 -28.80 19.40 27.08
C PRO A 306 -29.59 20.33 26.13
N ALA A 307 -29.78 21.61 26.48
CA ALA A 307 -30.50 22.56 25.62
C ALA A 307 -29.73 22.85 24.31
N CYS A 308 -28.43 22.54 24.26
CA CYS A 308 -27.55 22.74 23.11
C CYS A 308 -27.64 21.66 22.03
N TRP A 309 -28.62 20.73 22.10
CA TRP A 309 -28.75 19.61 21.15
C TRP A 309 -28.84 20.07 19.69
N TRP A 310 -29.41 21.24 19.43
CA TRP A 310 -29.57 21.78 18.08
C TRP A 310 -28.22 22.12 17.44
N VAL A 311 -27.22 22.58 18.20
CA VAL A 311 -25.86 22.83 17.68
C VAL A 311 -25.21 21.52 17.27
N VAL A 312 -25.31 20.53 18.14
CA VAL A 312 -24.76 19.18 17.95
C VAL A 312 -25.40 18.46 16.76
N ALA A 313 -26.69 18.68 16.48
CA ALA A 313 -27.38 18.04 15.36
C ALA A 313 -27.28 18.84 14.05
N LEU A 314 -27.48 20.16 14.11
CA LEU A 314 -27.59 21.00 12.91
C LEU A 314 -26.22 21.29 12.28
N MET A 315 -25.18 21.52 13.08
CA MET A 315 -23.86 21.87 12.55
C MET A 315 -23.24 20.71 11.73
N PRO A 316 -23.21 19.46 12.22
CA PRO A 316 -22.66 18.34 11.43
C PRO A 316 -23.52 18.01 10.22
N THR A 317 -24.86 18.12 10.32
CA THR A 317 -25.76 17.84 9.19
C THR A 317 -25.56 18.85 8.06
N LEU A 318 -25.38 20.14 8.37
CA LEU A 318 -25.04 21.16 7.37
C LEU A 318 -23.67 20.90 6.72
N MET A 319 -22.67 20.45 7.50
CA MET A 319 -21.34 20.09 6.95
C MET A 319 -21.42 18.89 6.02
N VAL A 320 -22.12 17.82 6.41
CA VAL A 320 -22.28 16.62 5.58
C VAL A 320 -23.07 16.94 4.32
N LEU A 321 -24.17 17.69 4.44
CA LEU A 321 -24.98 18.10 3.29
C LEU A 321 -24.15 18.94 2.30
N PHE A 322 -23.36 19.89 2.80
CA PHE A 322 -22.45 20.67 1.98
C PHE A 322 -21.41 19.79 1.28
N GLY A 323 -20.80 18.85 2.01
CA GLY A 323 -19.84 17.90 1.45
C GLY A 323 -20.43 17.07 0.31
N ILE A 324 -21.64 16.54 0.49
CA ILE A 324 -22.35 15.77 -0.55
C ILE A 324 -22.63 16.65 -1.78
N ILE A 325 -23.15 17.86 -1.59
CA ILE A 325 -23.49 18.77 -2.69
C ILE A 325 -22.25 19.24 -3.46
N ARG A 326 -21.11 19.39 -2.77
CA ARG A 326 -19.90 20.02 -3.32
C ARG A 326 -18.81 19.04 -3.76
N GLY A 327 -18.89 17.76 -3.38
CA GLY A 327 -17.88 16.75 -3.71
C GLY A 327 -17.55 16.69 -5.20
N ASP A 328 -18.58 16.68 -6.05
CA ASP A 328 -18.42 16.60 -7.51
C ASP A 328 -17.86 17.87 -8.16
N ALA A 329 -18.10 19.04 -7.54
CA ALA A 329 -17.66 20.30 -8.11
C ALA A 329 -16.13 20.42 -8.09
N MET A 330 -15.48 20.00 -6.99
CA MET A 330 -14.04 20.05 -6.87
C MET A 330 -13.37 19.00 -7.77
N SER A 331 -13.83 17.74 -7.71
CA SER A 331 -13.25 16.66 -8.52
C SER A 331 -13.29 16.97 -10.02
N LYS A 332 -14.41 17.54 -10.50
CA LYS A 332 -14.56 17.93 -11.91
C LYS A 332 -13.52 18.97 -12.33
N VAL A 333 -13.28 19.98 -11.50
CA VAL A 333 -12.37 21.07 -11.85
C VAL A 333 -10.91 20.62 -11.74
N THR A 334 -10.55 19.85 -10.70
CA THR A 334 -9.23 19.25 -10.55
C THR A 334 -8.90 18.33 -11.73
N ARG A 335 -9.86 17.51 -12.20
CA ARG A 335 -9.66 16.65 -13.37
C ARG A 335 -9.38 17.43 -14.65
N ILE A 336 -10.11 18.53 -14.88
CA ILE A 336 -9.90 19.40 -16.05
C ILE A 336 -8.51 20.05 -15.98
N SER A 337 -8.16 20.61 -14.83
CA SER A 337 -6.85 21.23 -14.58
C SER A 337 -5.70 20.23 -14.78
N GLY A 338 -5.86 19.01 -14.26
CA GLY A 338 -4.95 17.88 -14.44
C GLY A 338 -4.73 17.51 -15.91
N ALA A 339 -5.80 17.33 -16.69
CA ALA A 339 -5.72 16.98 -18.10
C ALA A 339 -5.00 18.04 -18.94
N VAL A 340 -5.21 19.34 -18.67
CA VAL A 340 -4.50 20.41 -19.37
C VAL A 340 -3.02 20.43 -19.00
N ARG A 341 -2.68 20.19 -17.73
CA ARG A 341 -1.29 20.08 -17.27
C ARG A 341 -0.57 18.89 -17.90
N GLU A 342 -1.25 17.76 -18.03
CA GLU A 342 -0.72 16.57 -18.71
C GLU A 342 -0.38 16.87 -20.18
N GLN A 343 -1.22 17.63 -20.89
CA GLN A 343 -0.92 18.03 -22.27
C GLN A 343 0.36 18.87 -22.38
N VAL A 344 0.73 19.65 -21.35
CA VAL A 344 1.99 20.41 -21.33
C VAL A 344 3.17 19.43 -21.18
N VAL A 345 3.08 18.49 -20.24
CA VAL A 345 4.13 17.49 -20.01
C VAL A 345 4.32 16.61 -21.25
N ALA A 346 3.24 16.10 -21.83
CA ALA A 346 3.27 15.29 -23.04
C ALA A 346 3.92 16.04 -24.21
N PHE A 347 3.57 17.32 -24.39
CA PHE A 347 4.16 18.15 -25.43
C PHE A 347 5.66 18.37 -25.23
N VAL A 348 6.12 18.56 -23.98
CA VAL A 348 7.55 18.67 -23.67
C VAL A 348 8.28 17.36 -23.99
N SER A 349 7.73 16.22 -23.56
CA SER A 349 8.31 14.90 -23.86
C SER A 349 8.44 14.68 -25.35
N GLU A 350 7.36 14.90 -26.10
CA GLU A 350 7.34 14.74 -27.57
C GLU A 350 8.34 15.69 -28.25
N SER A 351 8.47 16.93 -27.75
CA SER A 351 9.43 17.90 -28.27
C SER A 351 10.88 17.48 -28.03
N CYS A 352 11.17 16.85 -26.89
CA CYS A 352 12.47 16.28 -26.58
C CYS A 352 12.78 15.09 -27.50
N ASP A 353 11.84 14.15 -27.64
CA ASP A 353 12.01 12.96 -28.48
C ASP A 353 12.20 13.30 -29.96
N LYS A 354 11.49 14.33 -30.44
CA LYS A 354 11.50 14.77 -31.85
C LYS A 354 12.38 16.00 -32.09
N TYR A 355 13.33 16.29 -31.19
CA TYR A 355 14.14 17.51 -31.27
C TYR A 355 14.84 17.69 -32.63
N SER A 356 15.44 16.61 -33.16
CA SER A 356 16.14 16.65 -34.45
C SER A 356 15.24 17.12 -35.59
N LEU A 357 14.00 16.60 -35.66
CA LEU A 357 13.02 17.02 -36.67
C LEU A 357 12.62 18.49 -36.50
N ILE A 358 12.44 18.95 -35.26
CA ILE A 358 12.10 20.36 -34.99
C ILE A 358 13.22 21.29 -35.44
N ALA A 359 14.48 20.89 -35.19
CA ALA A 359 15.66 21.65 -35.57
C ALA A 359 15.88 21.66 -37.09
N GLU A 360 15.85 20.50 -37.74
CA GLU A 360 16.11 20.33 -39.18
C GLU A 360 15.06 21.06 -40.04
N TYR A 361 13.79 21.00 -39.66
CA TYR A 361 12.71 21.70 -40.38
C TYR A 361 12.51 23.16 -39.94
N SER A 362 13.44 23.74 -39.16
CA SER A 362 13.37 25.13 -38.69
C SER A 362 12.05 25.50 -38.00
N ARG A 363 11.44 24.56 -37.27
CA ARG A 363 10.14 24.73 -36.60
C ARG A 363 10.22 25.25 -35.17
N ARG A 364 11.41 25.62 -34.67
CA ARG A 364 11.63 26.08 -33.29
C ARG A 364 10.67 27.21 -32.85
N PRO A 365 10.44 28.29 -33.63
CA PRO A 365 9.52 29.35 -33.22
C PRO A 365 8.06 28.87 -33.10
N VAL A 366 7.62 28.02 -34.04
CA VAL A 366 6.26 27.46 -34.04
C VAL A 366 6.04 26.57 -32.82
N MET A 367 7.00 25.70 -32.49
CA MET A 367 6.91 24.86 -31.29
C MET A 367 6.89 25.69 -30.01
N SER A 368 7.67 26.77 -29.95
CA SER A 368 7.65 27.71 -28.83
C SER A 368 6.28 28.39 -28.66
N GLU A 369 5.65 28.82 -29.76
CA GLU A 369 4.32 29.45 -29.71
C GLU A 369 3.22 28.46 -29.28
N ILE A 370 3.30 27.21 -29.76
CA ILE A 370 2.37 26.14 -29.33
C ILE A 370 2.53 25.85 -27.84
N PHE A 371 3.78 25.77 -27.36
CA PHE A 371 4.06 25.59 -25.95
C PHE A 371 3.50 26.73 -25.11
N GLU A 372 3.72 27.98 -25.53
CA GLU A 372 3.20 29.16 -24.83
C GLU A 372 1.66 29.12 -24.72
N LYS A 373 0.95 28.76 -25.80
CA LYS A 373 -0.51 28.59 -25.77
C LYS A 373 -0.94 27.51 -24.80
N LYS A 374 -0.31 26.34 -24.82
CA LYS A 374 -0.62 25.22 -23.90
C LYS A 374 -0.32 25.59 -22.45
N ALA A 375 0.82 26.23 -22.19
CA ALA A 375 1.20 26.71 -20.87
C ALA A 375 0.22 27.76 -20.33
N ASN A 376 -0.25 28.69 -21.18
CA ASN A 376 -1.23 29.69 -20.77
C ASN A 376 -2.62 29.08 -20.50
N LEU A 377 -3.04 28.07 -21.28
CA LEU A 377 -4.26 27.32 -20.99
C LEU A 377 -4.16 26.60 -19.64
N ALA A 378 -3.01 25.97 -19.35
CA ALA A 378 -2.77 25.32 -18.06
C ALA A 378 -2.75 26.33 -16.90
N ARG A 379 -2.20 27.52 -17.12
CA ARG A 379 -2.25 28.61 -16.13
C ARG A 379 -3.69 29.04 -15.83
N LEU A 380 -4.53 29.19 -16.86
CA LEU A 380 -5.92 29.63 -16.70
C LEU A 380 -6.82 28.55 -16.08
N SER A 381 -6.54 27.26 -16.31
CA SER A 381 -7.34 26.16 -15.75
C SER A 381 -7.24 26.05 -14.22
N VAL A 382 -6.16 26.58 -13.62
CA VAL A 382 -5.96 26.60 -12.16
C VAL A 382 -6.89 27.60 -11.46
N ILE A 383 -7.32 28.68 -12.13
CA ILE A 383 -8.16 29.73 -11.52
C ILE A 383 -9.49 29.17 -10.99
N PRO A 384 -10.32 28.46 -11.79
CA PRO A 384 -11.57 27.89 -11.29
C PRO A 384 -11.35 26.85 -10.19
N GLU A 385 -10.21 26.13 -10.21
CA GLU A 385 -9.84 25.19 -9.14
C GLU A 385 -9.64 25.93 -7.82
N GLN A 386 -8.87 27.02 -7.85
CA GLN A 386 -8.65 27.89 -6.69
C GLN A 386 -9.94 28.56 -6.20
N GLN A 387 -10.83 28.97 -7.11
CA GLN A 387 -12.13 29.56 -6.73
C GLN A 387 -13.04 28.56 -6.01
N VAL A 388 -13.10 27.31 -6.50
CA VAL A 388 -13.88 26.24 -5.86
C VAL A 388 -13.28 25.90 -4.50
N ALA A 389 -11.96 25.77 -4.40
CA ALA A 389 -11.25 25.53 -3.14
C ALA A 389 -11.47 26.66 -2.13
N LEU A 390 -11.40 27.92 -2.57
CA LEU A 390 -11.65 29.10 -1.72
C LEU A 390 -13.04 29.02 -1.07
N ASN A 391 -14.08 28.81 -1.88
CA ASN A 391 -15.45 28.72 -1.38
C ASN A 391 -15.66 27.54 -0.42
N ASN A 392 -15.00 26.41 -0.70
CA ASN A 392 -15.07 25.24 0.15
C ASN A 392 -14.40 25.47 1.51
N ASN A 393 -13.26 26.17 1.54
CA ASN A 393 -12.55 26.49 2.79
C ASN A 393 -13.28 27.53 3.64
N TYR A 394 -13.92 28.53 3.01
CA TYR A 394 -14.65 29.54 3.77
C TYR A 394 -15.93 29.01 4.42
N PHE A 395 -16.59 27.99 3.86
CA PHE A 395 -17.89 27.54 4.37
C PHE A 395 -17.85 27.08 5.85
N PRO A 396 -16.92 26.20 6.28
CA PRO A 396 -16.73 25.90 7.71
C PRO A 396 -16.40 27.14 8.55
N GLN A 397 -15.57 28.04 8.03
CA GLN A 397 -15.15 29.27 8.73
C GLN A 397 -16.30 30.25 8.97
N TRP A 398 -17.34 30.25 8.13
CA TRP A 398 -18.58 31.01 8.37
C TRP A 398 -19.51 30.31 9.36
N LEU A 399 -19.52 28.97 9.37
CA LEU A 399 -20.41 28.18 10.20
C LEU A 399 -20.14 28.40 11.70
N GLY A 400 -18.88 28.31 12.11
CA GLY A 400 -18.47 28.46 13.52
C GLY A 400 -18.97 29.77 14.17
N PRO A 401 -18.59 30.95 13.65
CA PRO A 401 -19.06 32.24 14.16
C PRO A 401 -20.59 32.39 14.11
N THR A 402 -21.25 31.83 13.10
CA THR A 402 -22.72 31.87 12.99
C THR A 402 -23.38 31.11 14.14
N PHE A 403 -22.92 29.89 14.43
CA PHE A 403 -23.45 29.09 15.54
C PHE A 403 -23.07 29.65 16.91
N ILE A 404 -21.84 30.16 17.07
CA ILE A 404 -21.41 30.85 18.29
C ILE A 404 -22.27 32.09 18.53
N GLY A 405 -22.50 32.91 17.50
CA GLY A 405 -23.33 34.11 17.58
C GLY A 405 -24.79 33.78 17.94
N ALA A 406 -25.36 32.74 17.32
CA ALA A 406 -26.70 32.26 17.65
C ALA A 406 -26.79 31.71 19.08
N TYR A 407 -25.79 30.95 19.53
CA TYR A 407 -25.72 30.44 20.90
C TYR A 407 -25.65 31.58 21.92
N ILE A 408 -24.80 32.58 21.68
CA ILE A 408 -24.71 33.78 22.54
C ILE A 408 -26.06 34.49 22.58
N ALA A 409 -26.71 34.71 21.43
CA ALA A 409 -27.98 35.41 21.36
C ALA A 409 -29.11 34.68 22.13
N LEU A 410 -29.12 33.35 22.12
CA LEU A 410 -30.18 32.54 22.74
C LEU A 410 -29.96 32.29 24.24
N PHE A 411 -28.70 32.18 24.69
CA PHE A 411 -28.36 31.74 26.06
C PHE A 411 -27.67 32.82 26.90
N ALA A 412 -27.43 34.02 26.37
CA ALA A 412 -26.87 35.11 27.19
C ALA A 412 -27.78 35.47 28.39
N GLU A 413 -29.10 35.49 28.20
CA GLU A 413 -30.05 35.81 29.27
C GLU A 413 -30.01 34.77 30.41
N SER A 414 -29.86 33.49 30.08
CA SER A 414 -29.78 32.42 31.09
C SER A 414 -28.53 32.52 31.97
N VAL A 415 -27.44 33.09 31.45
CA VAL A 415 -26.22 33.39 32.20
C VAL A 415 -26.40 34.64 33.07
N LEU A 416 -27.06 35.68 32.54
CA LEU A 416 -27.35 36.92 33.28
C LEU A 416 -28.28 36.66 34.47
N ASP A 417 -29.26 35.76 34.30
CA ASP A 417 -30.19 35.33 35.34
C ASP A 417 -29.56 34.34 36.34
N GLY A 418 -28.32 33.91 36.10
CA GLY A 418 -27.58 33.01 36.99
C GLY A 418 -28.01 31.54 36.92
N SER A 419 -28.89 31.16 36.00
CA SER A 419 -29.33 29.77 35.80
C SER A 419 -28.22 28.89 35.22
N THR A 420 -27.33 29.48 34.40
CA THR A 420 -26.17 28.81 33.81
C THR A 420 -24.89 29.45 34.31
N SER A 421 -23.92 28.63 34.73
CA SER A 421 -22.62 29.16 35.18
C SER A 421 -21.82 29.78 34.02
N MET A 422 -21.13 30.88 34.28
CA MET A 422 -20.29 31.56 33.28
C MET A 422 -19.21 30.63 32.69
N GLY A 423 -18.61 29.75 33.50
CA GLY A 423 -17.59 28.80 33.03
C GLY A 423 -18.15 27.78 32.04
N VAL A 424 -19.40 27.35 32.22
CA VAL A 424 -20.09 26.43 31.31
C VAL A 424 -20.39 27.11 29.98
N PHE A 425 -20.92 28.32 30.02
CA PHE A 425 -21.23 29.11 28.83
C PHE A 425 -19.99 29.35 27.97
N LEU A 426 -18.87 29.74 28.60
CA LEU A 426 -17.59 29.94 27.90
C LEU A 426 -17.00 28.62 27.39
N ALA A 427 -17.14 27.52 28.13
CA ALA A 427 -16.68 26.20 27.68
C ALA A 427 -17.45 25.74 26.44
N ILE A 428 -18.76 25.92 26.40
CA ILE A 428 -19.59 25.56 25.24
C ILE A 428 -19.19 26.39 24.01
N ILE A 429 -18.98 27.71 24.14
CA ILE A 429 -18.48 28.55 23.03
C ILE A 429 -17.15 28.02 22.49
N SER A 430 -16.20 27.68 23.38
CA SER A 430 -14.91 27.11 22.99
C SER A 430 -15.08 25.77 22.26
N VAL A 431 -15.98 24.91 22.74
CA VAL A 431 -16.24 23.60 22.14
C VAL A 431 -16.86 23.75 20.75
N ILE A 432 -17.83 24.65 20.55
CA ILE A 432 -18.43 24.90 19.23
C ILE A 432 -17.35 25.36 18.22
N SER A 433 -16.45 26.25 18.65
CA SER A 433 -15.33 26.71 17.81
C SER A 433 -14.39 25.56 17.45
N ASP A 434 -14.00 24.74 18.42
CA ASP A 434 -13.10 23.62 18.18
C ASP A 434 -13.74 22.54 17.30
N MET A 435 -15.03 22.25 17.49
CA MET A 435 -15.79 21.33 16.64
C MET A 435 -15.78 21.80 15.18
N THR A 436 -15.96 23.11 14.94
CA THR A 436 -15.93 23.67 13.59
C THR A 436 -14.58 23.44 12.91
N ASN A 437 -13.48 23.67 13.65
CA ASN A 437 -12.13 23.42 13.15
C ASN A 437 -11.90 21.93 12.85
N ASP A 438 -12.38 21.02 13.70
CA ASP A 438 -12.27 19.58 13.45
C ASP A 438 -13.10 19.14 12.23
N PHE A 439 -14.28 19.73 12.00
CA PHE A 439 -15.05 19.48 10.77
C PHE A 439 -14.34 20.00 9.52
N GLU A 440 -13.74 21.19 9.58
CA GLU A 440 -12.90 21.71 8.48
C GLU A 440 -11.75 20.75 8.18
N GLY A 441 -11.05 20.27 9.21
CA GLY A 441 -9.98 19.29 9.08
C GLY A 441 -10.44 17.97 8.44
N ILE A 442 -11.55 17.38 8.91
CA ILE A 442 -12.11 16.16 8.32
C ILE A 442 -12.48 16.38 6.86
N PHE A 443 -13.09 17.52 6.53
CA PHE A 443 -13.46 17.83 5.16
C PHE A 443 -12.23 17.96 4.25
N ILE A 444 -11.18 18.65 4.70
CA ILE A 444 -9.91 18.77 3.97
C ILE A 444 -9.30 17.39 3.73
N GLU A 445 -9.20 16.55 4.75
CA GLU A 445 -8.62 15.21 4.61
C GLU A 445 -9.46 14.29 3.71
N LEU A 446 -10.79 14.34 3.82
CA LEU A 446 -11.70 13.58 2.95
C LEU A 446 -11.55 14.01 1.49
N MET A 447 -11.47 15.31 1.24
CA MET A 447 -11.21 15.84 -0.10
C MET A 447 -9.82 15.44 -0.61
N SER A 448 -8.82 15.43 0.27
CA SER A 448 -7.46 14.97 -0.01
C SER A 448 -7.46 13.53 -0.51
N ILE A 449 -8.17 12.62 0.20
CA ILE A 449 -8.37 11.23 -0.23
C ILE A 449 -9.05 11.20 -1.60
N ASN A 450 -10.16 11.93 -1.78
CA ASN A 450 -10.92 11.93 -3.03
C ASN A 450 -10.08 12.37 -4.25
N THR A 451 -9.23 13.38 -4.09
CA THR A 451 -8.34 13.85 -5.17
C THR A 451 -7.21 12.87 -5.51
N ARG A 452 -6.92 11.90 -4.64
CA ARG A 452 -5.84 10.91 -4.80
C ARG A 452 -6.36 9.52 -5.19
N ILE A 453 -7.68 9.33 -5.27
CA ILE A 453 -8.31 8.09 -5.75
C ILE A 453 -7.89 7.77 -7.18
N ASP A 454 -7.72 8.78 -8.04
CA ASP A 454 -7.29 8.57 -9.42
C ASP A 454 -5.89 7.94 -9.47
N SER A 455 -4.97 8.33 -8.58
CA SER A 455 -3.66 7.68 -8.43
C SER A 455 -3.79 6.21 -8.04
N LEU A 456 -4.77 5.85 -7.20
CA LEU A 456 -5.07 4.45 -6.87
C LEU A 456 -5.61 3.69 -8.09
N LYS A 457 -6.47 4.30 -8.91
CA LYS A 457 -6.97 3.67 -10.14
C LYS A 457 -5.85 3.41 -11.14
N VAL A 458 -4.92 4.35 -11.30
CA VAL A 458 -3.73 4.17 -12.16
C VAL A 458 -2.86 3.03 -11.64
N LEU A 459 -2.54 3.00 -10.34
CA LEU A 459 -1.80 1.89 -9.74
C LEU A 459 -2.53 0.56 -9.89
N THR A 460 -3.86 0.55 -9.73
CA THR A 460 -4.70 -0.63 -9.93
C THR A 460 -4.58 -1.16 -11.35
N HIS A 461 -4.57 -0.29 -12.36
CA HIS A 461 -4.32 -0.73 -13.72
C HIS A 461 -2.93 -1.38 -13.85
N PHE A 462 -1.88 -0.74 -13.34
CA PHE A 462 -0.50 -1.23 -13.48
C PHE A 462 -0.26 -2.56 -12.75
N PHE A 463 -0.71 -2.71 -11.50
CA PHE A 463 -0.54 -3.96 -10.76
C PHE A 463 -1.22 -5.16 -11.42
N ASN A 464 -2.32 -4.93 -12.15
CA ASN A 464 -3.10 -5.97 -12.80
C ASN A 464 -2.78 -6.16 -14.30
N MET A 465 -1.74 -5.49 -14.82
CA MET A 465 -1.28 -5.77 -16.18
C MET A 465 -0.77 -7.21 -16.32
N GLU A 466 -0.90 -7.74 -17.54
CA GLU A 466 -0.54 -9.12 -17.86
C GLU A 466 0.96 -9.36 -17.62
N SER A 467 1.25 -10.47 -16.92
CA SER A 467 2.61 -10.90 -16.60
C SER A 467 3.08 -12.04 -17.51
N GLU A 468 4.38 -12.17 -17.69
CA GLU A 468 5.04 -13.24 -18.45
C GLU A 468 5.11 -14.56 -17.66
N LEU A 469 4.84 -14.55 -16.35
CA LEU A 469 5.05 -15.70 -15.46
C LEU A 469 4.20 -16.93 -15.82
N PRO A 470 2.90 -16.81 -16.16
CA PRO A 470 2.09 -17.97 -16.57
C PRO A 470 2.66 -18.64 -17.83
N ILE A 471 3.11 -17.84 -18.80
CA ILE A 471 3.73 -18.34 -20.05
C ILE A 471 5.04 -19.05 -19.73
N LEU A 472 5.87 -18.47 -18.86
CA LEU A 472 7.13 -19.07 -18.43
C LEU A 472 6.92 -20.37 -17.65
N ARG A 473 5.85 -20.47 -16.85
CA ARG A 473 5.44 -21.70 -16.16
C ARG A 473 5.10 -22.80 -17.17
N GLU A 474 4.24 -22.50 -18.15
CA GLU A 474 3.86 -23.48 -19.17
C GLU A 474 5.07 -23.97 -19.98
N LEU A 475 5.96 -23.05 -20.37
CA LEU A 475 7.22 -23.39 -21.05
C LEU A 475 8.14 -24.26 -20.17
N ASN A 476 8.26 -23.96 -18.88
CA ASN A 476 9.06 -24.74 -17.95
C ASN A 476 8.52 -26.18 -17.79
N LEU A 477 7.20 -26.32 -17.62
CA LEU A 477 6.53 -27.62 -17.51
C LEU A 477 6.73 -28.45 -18.78
N ARG A 478 6.55 -27.83 -19.95
CA ARG A 478 6.76 -28.49 -21.25
C ARG A 478 8.21 -28.95 -21.43
N ASN A 479 9.18 -28.10 -21.11
CA ASN A 479 10.61 -28.44 -21.22
C ASN A 479 11.00 -29.58 -20.28
N ARG A 480 10.46 -29.62 -19.06
CA ARG A 480 10.66 -30.71 -18.11
C ARG A 480 10.09 -32.02 -18.63
N ALA A 481 8.86 -32.02 -19.16
CA ALA A 481 8.23 -33.20 -19.74
C ALA A 481 9.05 -33.78 -20.90
N LEU A 482 9.49 -32.93 -21.84
CA LEU A 482 10.34 -33.35 -22.95
C LEU A 482 11.70 -33.90 -22.47
N THR A 483 12.28 -33.28 -21.45
CA THR A 483 13.54 -33.75 -20.85
C THR A 483 13.37 -35.14 -20.22
N LEU A 484 12.23 -35.37 -19.55
CA LEU A 484 11.90 -36.68 -18.96
C LEU A 484 11.73 -37.75 -20.05
N GLU A 485 10.97 -37.46 -21.09
CA GLU A 485 10.77 -38.36 -22.24
C GLU A 485 12.09 -38.71 -22.93
N ALA A 486 12.91 -37.71 -23.25
CA ALA A 486 14.23 -37.92 -23.88
C ALA A 486 15.15 -38.81 -23.04
N ARG A 487 15.11 -38.68 -21.70
CA ARG A 487 15.87 -39.57 -20.79
C ARG A 487 15.34 -40.99 -20.80
N GLN A 488 14.01 -41.17 -20.82
CA GLN A 488 13.40 -42.49 -20.90
C GLN A 488 13.73 -43.18 -22.23
N GLU A 489 13.81 -42.44 -23.33
CA GLU A 489 14.25 -42.97 -24.62
C GLU A 489 15.75 -43.30 -24.63
N ALA A 490 16.60 -42.43 -24.10
CA ALA A 490 18.03 -42.68 -23.99
C ALA A 490 18.35 -43.95 -23.16
N ARG A 491 17.50 -44.30 -22.19
CA ARG A 491 17.61 -45.55 -21.42
C ARG A 491 17.36 -46.82 -22.23
N LYS A 492 16.55 -46.74 -23.30
CA LYS A 492 16.27 -47.89 -24.18
C LYS A 492 17.47 -48.21 -25.07
N LEU A 493 18.42 -47.27 -25.22
CA LEU A 493 19.62 -47.46 -26.03
C LEU A 493 20.68 -48.31 -25.29
N PRO A 494 21.47 -49.12 -26.01
CA PRO A 494 22.58 -49.85 -25.43
C PRO A 494 23.60 -48.89 -24.78
N GLU A 495 24.31 -49.37 -23.76
CA GLU A 495 25.37 -48.56 -23.13
C GLU A 495 26.45 -48.22 -24.17
N PRO A 496 26.95 -46.97 -24.19
CA PRO A 496 28.07 -46.61 -25.04
C PRO A 496 29.31 -47.46 -24.68
N PRO A 497 30.20 -47.74 -25.67
CA PRO A 497 31.41 -48.50 -25.42
C PRO A 497 32.23 -47.84 -24.29
N PRO A 498 32.77 -48.62 -23.34
CA PRO A 498 33.49 -48.08 -22.19
C PRO A 498 34.72 -47.24 -22.58
N GLU A 499 35.27 -47.47 -23.78
CA GLU A 499 36.39 -46.70 -24.36
C GLU A 499 36.04 -45.23 -24.63
N THR A 500 34.75 -44.91 -24.86
CA THR A 500 34.31 -43.54 -25.13
C THR A 500 34.26 -42.67 -23.88
N GLY A 501 34.15 -43.30 -22.69
CA GLY A 501 33.97 -42.60 -21.42
C GLY A 501 32.69 -41.75 -21.33
N LEU A 502 31.77 -41.88 -22.30
CA LEU A 502 30.50 -41.18 -22.36
C LEU A 502 29.44 -41.94 -21.58
N LEU A 503 28.49 -41.22 -20.98
CA LEU A 503 27.32 -41.79 -20.34
C LEU A 503 26.12 -41.72 -21.29
N ARG A 504 25.08 -42.54 -21.04
CA ARG A 504 23.85 -42.52 -21.84
C ARG A 504 23.23 -41.12 -21.94
N THR A 505 23.35 -40.34 -20.87
CA THR A 505 22.83 -38.97 -20.81
C THR A 505 23.59 -38.00 -21.72
N ASP A 506 24.86 -38.28 -22.02
CA ASP A 506 25.69 -37.44 -22.88
C ASP A 506 25.38 -37.63 -24.36
N LEU A 507 24.65 -38.70 -24.70
CA LEU A 507 24.18 -38.98 -26.06
C LEU A 507 22.84 -38.33 -26.39
N MET A 508 22.21 -37.64 -25.42
CA MET A 508 20.95 -36.94 -25.67
C MET A 508 21.17 -35.75 -26.60
N GLU A 509 20.39 -35.69 -27.68
CA GLU A 509 20.46 -34.58 -28.63
C GLU A 509 19.95 -33.30 -27.97
N MET A 510 20.80 -32.27 -27.93
CA MET A 510 20.41 -30.93 -27.49
C MET A 510 19.71 -30.21 -28.64
N LYS A 511 18.40 -29.99 -28.51
CA LYS A 511 17.63 -29.19 -29.47
C LYS A 511 17.55 -27.74 -29.00
N VAL A 512 17.95 -26.81 -29.86
CA VAL A 512 17.81 -25.37 -29.63
C VAL A 512 16.82 -24.82 -30.65
N GLU A 513 15.68 -24.36 -30.18
CA GLU A 513 14.58 -23.87 -31.02
C GLU A 513 14.35 -22.37 -30.80
N GLY A 514 13.75 -21.68 -31.79
CA GLY A 514 13.37 -20.27 -31.64
C GLY A 514 14.53 -19.26 -31.65
N LEU A 515 15.70 -19.63 -32.17
CA LEU A 515 16.84 -18.71 -32.32
C LEU A 515 16.50 -17.60 -33.32
N SER A 516 16.61 -16.34 -32.86
CA SER A 516 16.56 -15.17 -33.73
C SER A 516 17.87 -14.39 -33.60
N PHE A 517 18.45 -14.00 -34.74
CA PHE A 517 19.69 -13.22 -34.81
C PHE A 517 19.39 -11.90 -35.49
N GLY A 518 19.76 -10.78 -34.85
CA GLY A 518 19.69 -9.44 -35.42
C GLY A 518 21.09 -8.87 -35.58
N TYR A 519 21.48 -8.49 -36.79
CA TYR A 519 22.73 -7.76 -37.01
C TYR A 519 22.57 -6.32 -36.52
N LYS A 520 23.57 -5.82 -35.79
CA LYS A 520 23.71 -4.39 -35.50
C LYS A 520 24.00 -3.69 -36.84
N LYS A 521 23.08 -2.85 -37.34
CA LYS A 521 23.41 -1.96 -38.46
C LYS A 521 24.38 -0.90 -37.93
N ASP A 522 25.60 -0.91 -38.47
CA ASP A 522 26.64 0.09 -38.23
C ASP A 522 26.20 1.50 -38.65
#